data_AF-A0A521VJU8-F1
#
_entry.id   AF-A0A521VJU8-F1
#
_cell.length_a   1.000
_cell.length_b   1.000
_cell.length_c   1.000
_cell.angle_alpha   90.00
_cell.angle_beta   90.00
_cell.angle_gamma   90.00
#
_symmetry.space_group_name_H-M   'P 1'
#
loop_
_entity.id
_entity.type
_entity.pdbx_description
1 polymer ?
#
loop_
_entity_poly.entity_id
_entity_poly.type
_entity_poly.pdbx_seq_one_letter_code
_entity_poly.pdbx_strand_id
1 'polypeptide(L)'
;MRFLAALAAALLAACALNAAAAPFVVRLGAERLVLDAPLGFSDSLGLSSPRLQELAESQTSASNRILLFAITDADLRRFMGGDRPDLRRYMIAVVPARLVHERLSATEFGALAGESLRDMGAPAAGADYLALLDAPPHGRPRLLAELRRDPLVLSVLQGVRLQPPGDSAREKKPQYLFSTTTLLLLRGKVLTLSVYTGHDGPADIEWIRGVTLRWLDQLQRLNRNP
;
A
#
# COMPACT_ATOMS: atom_id res chain seq x y z
N MET A 1 -14.65 -2.43 47.26
CA MET A 1 -15.14 -2.07 45.90
C MET A 1 -14.30 -1.01 45.18
N ARG A 2 -13.89 0.09 45.83
CA ARG A 2 -13.09 1.16 45.18
C ARG A 2 -11.73 0.69 44.61
N PHE A 3 -11.06 -0.25 45.27
CA PHE A 3 -9.78 -0.81 44.81
C PHE A 3 -9.92 -1.68 43.54
N LEU A 4 -11.02 -2.44 43.41
CA LEU A 4 -11.30 -3.26 42.22
C LEU A 4 -11.63 -2.39 41.00
N ALA A 5 -12.34 -1.28 41.19
CA ALA A 5 -12.62 -0.32 40.14
C ALA A 5 -11.33 0.39 39.64
N ALA A 6 -10.42 0.73 40.56
CA ALA A 6 -9.13 1.33 40.22
C ALA A 6 -8.22 0.35 39.46
N LEU A 7 -8.18 -0.93 39.86
CA LEU A 7 -7.41 -1.97 39.18
C LEU A 7 -7.96 -2.25 37.77
N ALA A 8 -9.29 -2.31 37.62
CA ALA A 8 -9.93 -2.49 36.32
C ALA A 8 -9.68 -1.29 35.38
N ALA A 9 -9.73 -0.06 35.90
CA ALA A 9 -9.40 1.14 35.13
C ALA A 9 -7.92 1.18 34.70
N ALA A 10 -7.00 0.76 35.57
CA ALA A 10 -5.58 0.66 35.24
C ALA A 10 -5.30 -0.42 34.18
N LEU A 11 -5.97 -1.56 34.24
CA LEU A 11 -5.90 -2.61 33.22
C LEU A 11 -6.50 -2.15 31.88
N LEU A 12 -7.64 -1.45 31.89
CA LEU A 12 -8.23 -0.86 30.69
C LEU A 12 -7.33 0.22 30.08
N ALA A 13 -6.70 1.06 30.90
CA ALA A 13 -5.73 2.05 30.43
C ALA A 13 -4.45 1.40 29.87
N ALA A 14 -3.93 0.35 30.51
CA ALA A 14 -2.77 -0.41 30.03
C ALA A 14 -3.07 -1.17 28.72
N CYS A 15 -4.30 -1.68 28.54
CA CYS A 15 -4.74 -2.27 27.28
C CYS A 15 -5.05 -1.21 26.19
N ALA A 16 -5.43 0.01 26.56
CA ALA A 16 -5.61 1.14 25.64
C ALA A 16 -4.27 1.76 25.19
N LEU A 17 -3.19 1.54 25.96
CA LEU A 17 -1.80 1.88 25.62
C LEU A 17 -1.15 0.90 24.63
N ASN A 18 -1.92 -0.03 24.05
CA ASN A 18 -1.44 -0.90 22.97
C ASN A 18 -1.02 -0.05 21.75
N ALA A 19 0.25 0.31 21.75
CA ALA A 19 1.13 0.51 20.62
C ALA A 19 0.48 1.17 19.40
N ALA A 20 0.13 2.46 19.51
CA ALA A 20 -0.01 3.25 18.29
C ALA A 20 1.35 3.22 17.57
N ALA A 21 1.39 2.60 16.39
CA ALA A 21 2.60 2.59 15.58
C ALA A 21 2.98 4.04 15.24
N ALA A 22 4.28 4.34 15.21
CA ALA A 22 4.73 5.68 14.86
C ALA A 22 4.28 6.00 13.44
N PRO A 23 3.65 7.17 13.20
CA PRO A 23 3.11 7.48 11.88
C PRO A 23 4.24 7.58 10.85
N PHE A 24 3.95 7.19 9.61
CA PHE A 24 4.91 7.32 8.51
C PHE A 24 5.00 8.77 8.06
N VAL A 25 6.22 9.24 7.86
CA VAL A 25 6.48 10.61 7.40
C VAL A 25 6.98 10.57 5.97
N VAL A 26 6.16 11.05 5.04
CA VAL A 26 6.47 11.09 3.62
C VAL A 26 6.78 12.53 3.20
N ARG A 27 7.93 12.76 2.56
CA ARG A 27 8.29 14.09 2.03
C ARG A 27 7.99 14.17 0.55
N LEU A 28 7.00 14.99 0.18
CA LEU A 28 6.60 15.23 -1.20
C LEU A 28 7.03 16.63 -1.64
N GLY A 29 8.27 16.74 -2.12
CA GLY A 29 8.89 18.04 -2.36
C GLY A 29 9.08 18.80 -1.03
N ALA A 30 8.45 19.96 -0.90
CA ALA A 30 8.45 20.73 0.36
C ALA A 30 7.38 20.27 1.36
N GLU A 31 6.39 19.49 0.90
CA GLU A 31 5.27 19.06 1.73
C GLU A 31 5.68 17.89 2.61
N ARG A 32 5.36 17.98 3.91
CA ARG A 32 5.51 16.88 4.86
C ARG A 32 4.15 16.24 5.09
N LEU A 33 3.98 15.03 4.58
CA LEU A 33 2.78 14.21 4.75
C LEU A 33 2.99 13.28 5.94
N VAL A 34 1.94 13.10 6.74
CA VAL A 34 1.92 12.18 7.87
C VAL A 34 0.82 11.16 7.60
N LEU A 35 1.20 9.90 7.48
CA LEU A 35 0.30 8.77 7.24
C LEU A 35 0.19 7.95 8.52
N ASP A 36 -1.03 7.54 8.87
CA ASP A 36 -1.22 6.60 9.97
C ASP A 36 -0.56 5.26 9.65
N ALA A 37 0.28 4.77 10.55
CA ALA A 37 1.00 3.51 10.35
C ALA A 37 0.13 2.35 10.82
N PRO A 38 -0.17 1.35 9.96
CA PRO A 38 -0.86 0.16 10.42
C PRO A 38 -0.03 -0.58 11.47
N LEU A 39 -0.71 -1.19 12.45
CA LEU A 39 -0.04 -1.95 13.51
C LEU A 39 0.88 -3.04 12.94
N GLY A 40 2.09 -3.14 13.50
CA GLY A 40 3.07 -4.14 13.09
C GLY A 40 3.83 -3.80 11.81
N PHE A 41 3.88 -2.53 11.42
CA PHE A 41 4.67 -2.05 10.28
C PHE A 41 5.71 -1.01 10.71
N SER A 42 6.83 -1.03 10.01
CA SER A 42 7.92 -0.08 10.15
C SER A 42 8.29 0.52 8.81
N ASP A 43 8.59 1.81 8.78
CA ASP A 43 9.24 2.45 7.63
C ASP A 43 10.70 2.00 7.57
N SER A 44 11.01 1.18 6.57
CA SER A 44 12.34 0.58 6.41
C SER A 44 13.38 1.55 5.86
N LEU A 45 12.96 2.63 5.18
CA LEU A 45 13.89 3.62 4.62
C LEU A 45 14.49 4.50 5.72
N GLY A 46 13.77 4.71 6.82
CA GLY A 46 14.29 5.42 8.00
C GLY A 46 15.56 4.79 8.60
N LEU A 47 15.81 3.51 8.32
CA LEU A 47 16.97 2.77 8.81
C LEU A 47 18.23 2.98 7.95
N SER A 48 18.13 3.66 6.81
CA SER A 48 19.27 3.99 5.92
C SER A 48 20.12 2.78 5.49
N SER A 49 19.51 1.59 5.40
CA SER A 49 20.18 0.36 4.98
C SER A 49 20.21 0.26 3.44
N PRO A 50 21.38 0.15 2.80
CA PRO A 50 21.48 -0.01 1.35
C PRO A 50 20.72 -1.25 0.84
N ARG A 51 20.75 -2.36 1.59
CA ARG A 51 20.06 -3.58 1.20
C ARG A 51 18.52 -3.44 1.28
N LEU A 52 18.00 -2.63 2.21
CA LEU A 52 16.56 -2.33 2.26
C LEU A 52 16.15 -1.40 1.13
N GLN A 53 17.03 -0.46 0.76
CA GLN A 53 16.84 0.39 -0.41
C GLN A 53 16.81 -0.43 -1.70
N GLU A 54 17.77 -1.33 -1.92
CA GLU A 54 17.78 -2.26 -3.06
C GLU A 54 16.51 -3.14 -3.09
N LEU A 55 16.06 -3.61 -1.91
CA LEU A 55 14.82 -4.36 -1.81
C LEU A 55 13.62 -3.50 -2.24
N ALA A 56 13.53 -2.25 -1.78
CA ALA A 56 12.47 -1.34 -2.16
C ALA A 56 12.48 -1.05 -3.67
N GLU A 57 13.66 -0.83 -4.25
CA GLU A 57 13.87 -0.60 -5.68
C GLU A 57 13.47 -1.81 -6.52
N SER A 58 13.72 -3.03 -6.04
CA SER A 58 13.26 -4.25 -6.72
C SER A 58 11.73 -4.37 -6.82
N GLN A 59 10.99 -3.68 -5.94
CA GLN A 59 9.53 -3.68 -5.90
C GLN A 59 8.91 -2.50 -6.64
N THR A 60 9.70 -1.62 -7.26
CA THR A 60 9.20 -0.42 -7.93
C THR A 60 9.85 -0.22 -9.30
N SER A 61 9.18 0.52 -10.19
CA SER A 61 9.79 0.90 -11.47
C SER A 61 10.97 1.85 -11.24
N ALA A 62 12.09 1.63 -11.93
CA ALA A 62 13.25 2.53 -11.89
C ALA A 62 12.94 4.00 -12.27
N SER A 63 11.80 4.26 -12.92
CA SER A 63 11.34 5.60 -13.27
C SER A 63 10.70 6.37 -12.09
N ASN A 64 10.59 5.74 -10.92
CA ASN A 64 9.99 6.31 -9.73
C ASN A 64 11.03 6.59 -8.65
N ARG A 65 10.82 7.69 -7.91
CA ARG A 65 11.53 7.94 -6.66
C ARG A 65 10.70 7.42 -5.50
N ILE A 66 11.30 6.53 -4.70
CA ILE A 66 10.67 5.97 -3.50
C ILE A 66 10.69 7.01 -2.37
N LEU A 67 9.55 7.22 -1.75
CA LEU A 67 9.36 8.12 -0.61
C LEU A 67 9.02 7.38 0.69
N LEU A 68 8.49 6.17 0.59
CA LEU A 68 8.18 5.25 1.69
C LEU A 68 8.35 3.82 1.21
N PHE A 69 8.97 2.98 2.02
CA PHE A 69 8.88 1.54 1.91
C PHE A 69 8.61 0.95 3.29
N ALA A 70 7.36 0.59 3.54
CA ALA A 70 6.97 0.00 4.82
C ALA A 70 6.76 -1.51 4.68
N ILE A 71 7.39 -2.26 5.57
CA ILE A 71 7.27 -3.72 5.66
C ILE A 71 6.84 -4.09 7.07
N THR A 72 6.40 -5.34 7.26
CA THR A 72 6.01 -5.79 8.60
C THR A 72 7.22 -5.85 9.54
N ASP A 73 7.01 -5.65 10.84
CA ASP A 73 8.06 -5.78 11.85
C ASP A 73 8.64 -7.20 11.90
N ALA A 74 7.86 -8.20 11.48
CA ALA A 74 8.33 -9.57 11.31
C ALA A 74 9.30 -9.70 10.13
N ASP A 75 8.95 -9.15 8.96
CA ASP A 75 9.82 -9.13 7.79
C ASP A 75 11.09 -8.33 8.04
N LEU A 76 10.98 -7.19 8.72
CA LEU A 76 12.13 -6.38 9.10
C LEU A 76 13.08 -7.15 10.02
N ARG A 77 12.56 -7.84 11.06
CA ARG A 77 13.38 -8.65 11.95
C ARG A 77 14.08 -9.81 11.23
N ARG A 78 13.37 -10.51 10.33
CA ARG A 78 13.96 -11.56 9.50
C ARG A 78 15.10 -11.01 8.66
N PHE A 79 14.84 -9.90 7.97
CA PHE A 79 15.84 -9.24 7.14
C PHE A 79 17.10 -8.84 7.95
N MET A 80 16.91 -8.23 9.12
CA MET A 80 18.02 -7.86 10.01
C MET A 80 18.78 -9.07 10.56
N GLY A 81 18.11 -10.22 10.72
CA GLY A 81 18.72 -11.50 11.05
C GLY A 81 19.49 -12.16 9.89
N GLY A 82 19.41 -11.60 8.68
CA GLY A 82 20.02 -12.16 7.47
C GLY A 82 19.09 -13.12 6.70
N ASP A 83 17.89 -13.38 7.21
CA ASP A 83 16.89 -14.20 6.54
C ASP A 83 16.18 -13.44 5.42
N ARG A 84 15.61 -14.18 4.47
CA ARG A 84 14.77 -13.60 3.42
C ARG A 84 13.41 -13.17 4.02
N PRO A 85 12.96 -11.92 3.80
CA PRO A 85 11.62 -11.51 4.21
C PRO A 85 10.56 -12.19 3.35
N ASP A 86 9.40 -12.49 3.95
CA ASP A 86 8.27 -13.12 3.26
C ASP A 86 7.53 -12.10 2.40
N LEU A 87 7.54 -10.82 2.80
CA LEU A 87 6.88 -9.69 2.13
C LEU A 87 5.42 -9.97 1.78
N ARG A 88 4.73 -10.69 2.68
CA ARG A 88 3.30 -10.95 2.51
C ARG A 88 2.52 -9.64 2.48
N ARG A 89 2.90 -8.65 3.26
CA ARG A 89 2.30 -7.31 3.26
C ARG A 89 3.39 -6.25 3.28
N TYR A 90 3.25 -5.28 2.40
CA TYR A 90 4.16 -4.14 2.32
C TYR A 90 3.47 -2.96 1.65
N MET A 91 4.05 -1.78 1.78
CA MET A 91 3.50 -0.53 1.30
C MET A 91 4.61 0.29 0.66
N ILE A 92 4.28 0.98 -0.43
CA ILE A 92 5.20 1.84 -1.15
C ILE A 92 4.52 3.16 -1.42
N ALA A 93 5.20 4.26 -1.10
CA ALA A 93 4.84 5.58 -1.62
C ALA A 93 5.92 6.02 -2.61
N VAL A 94 5.52 6.44 -3.80
CA VAL A 94 6.44 6.93 -4.81
C VAL A 94 5.95 8.20 -5.49
N VAL A 95 6.87 8.93 -6.09
CA VAL A 95 6.60 9.99 -7.06
C VAL A 95 7.33 9.68 -8.36
N PRO A 96 6.71 9.85 -9.54
CA PRO A 96 7.43 9.72 -10.80
C PRO A 96 8.64 10.65 -10.81
N ALA A 97 9.83 10.14 -11.15
CA ALA A 97 11.08 10.90 -11.04
C ALA A 97 11.02 12.22 -11.84
N ARG A 98 10.38 12.17 -13.02
CA ARG A 98 10.14 13.34 -13.89
C ARG A 98 9.23 14.41 -13.28
N LEU A 99 8.46 14.08 -12.23
CA LEU A 99 7.47 14.97 -11.60
C LEU A 99 7.87 15.41 -10.18
N VAL A 100 9.06 15.05 -9.69
CA VAL A 100 9.53 15.42 -8.35
C VAL A 100 9.48 16.95 -8.17
N HIS A 101 9.94 17.69 -9.16
CA HIS A 101 10.02 19.15 -9.12
C HIS A 101 8.81 19.85 -9.77
N GLU A 102 8.07 19.14 -10.62
CA GLU A 102 6.92 19.68 -11.34
C GLU A 102 5.66 19.80 -10.51
N ARG A 103 4.75 20.69 -10.94
CA ARG A 103 3.40 20.77 -10.41
C ARG A 103 2.41 20.52 -11.55
N LEU A 104 1.38 19.74 -11.28
CA LEU A 104 0.30 19.48 -12.22
C LEU A 104 -0.98 20.20 -11.80
N SER A 105 -1.73 20.64 -12.80
CA SER A 105 -3.13 20.99 -12.69
C SER A 105 -4.01 19.74 -12.53
N ALA A 106 -5.26 19.95 -12.11
CA ALA A 106 -6.25 18.87 -12.04
C ALA A 106 -6.49 18.20 -13.41
N THR A 107 -6.45 18.99 -14.49
CA THR A 107 -6.64 18.49 -15.86
C THR A 107 -5.48 17.59 -16.30
N GLU A 108 -4.23 18.01 -16.07
CA GLU A 108 -3.05 17.21 -16.38
C GLU A 108 -3.01 15.92 -15.53
N PHE A 109 -3.38 16.03 -14.26
CA PHE A 109 -3.54 14.85 -13.41
C PHE A 109 -4.61 13.89 -13.94
N GLY A 110 -5.76 14.40 -14.40
CA GLY A 110 -6.80 13.59 -15.01
C GLY A 110 -6.32 12.82 -16.23
N ALA A 111 -5.49 13.44 -17.08
CA ALA A 111 -4.87 12.78 -18.22
C ALA A 111 -3.90 11.66 -17.78
N LEU A 112 -3.04 11.94 -16.80
CA LEU A 112 -2.10 10.96 -16.22
C LEU A 112 -2.82 9.75 -15.59
N ALA A 113 -3.87 10.01 -14.81
CA ALA A 113 -4.68 8.98 -14.17
C ALA A 113 -5.45 8.15 -15.21
N GLY A 114 -5.96 8.79 -16.26
CA GLY A 114 -6.65 8.11 -17.37
C GLY A 114 -5.72 7.22 -18.19
N GLU A 115 -4.47 7.63 -18.43
CA GLU A 115 -3.44 6.78 -19.03
C GLU A 115 -3.16 5.55 -18.16
N SER A 116 -2.96 5.76 -16.85
CA SER A 116 -2.70 4.66 -15.90
C SER A 116 -3.84 3.63 -15.87
N LEU A 117 -5.10 4.05 -15.96
CA LEU A 117 -6.24 3.13 -16.02
C LEU A 117 -6.36 2.36 -17.33
N ARG A 118 -6.02 2.99 -18.46
CA ARG A 118 -6.15 2.36 -19.78
C ARG A 118 -5.32 1.07 -19.85
N ASP A 119 -4.14 1.07 -19.24
CA ASP A 119 -3.26 -0.09 -19.18
C ASP A 119 -3.81 -1.21 -18.28
N MET A 120 -4.74 -0.89 -17.37
CA MET A 120 -5.29 -1.83 -16.38
C MET A 120 -6.58 -2.53 -16.82
N GLY A 121 -7.24 -2.04 -17.87
CA GLY A 121 -8.52 -2.57 -18.36
C GLY A 121 -9.74 -2.10 -17.57
N ALA A 122 -10.89 -2.73 -17.80
CA ALA A 122 -12.14 -2.40 -17.12
C ALA A 122 -12.28 -3.15 -15.78
N PRO A 123 -12.88 -2.53 -14.75
CA PRO A 123 -13.09 -3.20 -13.46
C PRO A 123 -14.13 -4.32 -13.59
N ALA A 124 -13.85 -5.46 -12.97
CA ALA A 124 -14.78 -6.59 -12.92
C ALA A 124 -15.84 -6.36 -11.83
N ALA A 125 -16.97 -5.75 -12.19
CA ALA A 125 -18.05 -5.47 -11.27
C ALA A 125 -18.63 -6.77 -10.66
N GLY A 126 -18.55 -6.91 -9.32
CA GLY A 126 -19.27 -7.95 -8.57
C GLY A 126 -18.78 -9.39 -8.76
N ALA A 127 -17.61 -9.61 -9.36
CA ALA A 127 -17.08 -10.94 -9.62
C ALA A 127 -16.38 -11.56 -8.39
N ASP A 128 -16.43 -12.89 -8.29
CA ASP A 128 -15.48 -13.64 -7.46
C ASP A 128 -14.06 -13.35 -7.98
N TYR A 129 -13.30 -12.58 -7.20
CA TYR A 129 -11.96 -12.16 -7.60
C TYR A 129 -11.04 -13.34 -7.87
N LEU A 130 -11.17 -14.45 -7.13
CA LEU A 130 -10.29 -15.60 -7.36
C LEU A 130 -10.61 -16.27 -8.69
N ALA A 131 -11.88 -16.47 -9.00
CA ALA A 131 -12.30 -17.00 -10.30
C ALA A 131 -11.79 -16.14 -11.47
N LEU A 132 -11.78 -14.81 -11.31
CA LEU A 132 -11.24 -13.91 -12.32
C LEU A 132 -9.72 -14.03 -12.49
N LEU A 133 -8.98 -14.19 -11.39
CA LEU A 133 -7.51 -14.32 -11.39
C LEU A 133 -7.03 -15.71 -11.84
N ASP A 134 -7.89 -16.72 -11.72
CA ASP A 134 -7.65 -18.06 -12.24
C ASP A 134 -7.81 -18.16 -13.75
N ALA A 135 -8.55 -17.26 -14.37
CA ALA A 135 -8.61 -17.18 -15.83
C ALA A 135 -7.25 -16.72 -16.41
N PRO A 136 -6.74 -17.37 -17.48
CA PRO A 136 -5.51 -16.95 -18.13
C PRO A 136 -5.65 -15.56 -18.77
N PRO A 137 -4.55 -14.79 -18.92
CA PRO A 137 -3.17 -15.15 -18.57
C PRO A 137 -2.81 -14.95 -17.09
N HIS A 138 -2.00 -15.86 -16.52
CA HIS A 138 -1.43 -15.75 -15.17
C HIS A 138 -0.24 -14.79 -15.11
N GLY A 139 0.07 -14.27 -13.91
CA GLY A 139 1.18 -13.33 -13.70
C GLY A 139 0.90 -11.90 -14.20
N ARG A 140 -0.28 -11.64 -14.79
CA ARG A 140 -0.70 -10.28 -15.16
C ARG A 140 -1.67 -9.71 -14.12
N PRO A 141 -1.38 -8.52 -13.57
CA PRO A 141 -2.34 -7.80 -12.73
C PRO A 141 -3.64 -7.55 -13.48
N ARG A 142 -4.77 -7.72 -12.80
CA ARG A 142 -6.11 -7.41 -13.29
C ARG A 142 -6.75 -6.37 -12.40
N LEU A 143 -7.44 -5.41 -13.02
CA LEU A 143 -8.28 -4.47 -12.30
C LEU A 143 -9.52 -5.19 -11.75
N LEU A 144 -9.64 -5.23 -10.41
CA LEU A 144 -10.73 -5.91 -9.73
C LEU A 144 -11.85 -4.94 -9.38
N ALA A 145 -11.52 -3.76 -8.87
CA ALA A 145 -12.50 -2.75 -8.51
C ALA A 145 -11.91 -1.34 -8.54
N GLU A 146 -12.76 -0.36 -8.84
CA GLU A 146 -12.48 1.04 -8.54
C GLU A 146 -12.89 1.31 -7.08
N LEU A 147 -11.97 1.81 -6.25
CA LEU A 147 -12.24 2.12 -4.83
C LEU A 147 -12.69 3.57 -4.64
N ARG A 148 -12.09 4.49 -5.40
CA ARG A 148 -12.46 5.91 -5.39
C ARG A 148 -12.02 6.57 -6.70
N ARG A 149 -12.85 7.48 -7.20
CA ARG A 149 -12.52 8.31 -8.35
C ARG A 149 -13.12 9.71 -8.20
N ASP A 150 -12.21 10.67 -8.07
CA ASP A 150 -12.47 12.10 -7.94
C ASP A 150 -11.53 12.86 -8.90
N PRO A 151 -11.76 14.17 -9.15
CA PRO A 151 -10.87 14.96 -10.01
C PRO A 151 -9.39 15.00 -9.58
N LEU A 152 -9.10 14.71 -8.30
CA LEU A 152 -7.75 14.77 -7.72
C LEU A 152 -7.26 13.40 -7.19
N VAL A 153 -8.07 12.36 -7.30
CA VAL A 153 -7.77 11.05 -6.73
C VAL A 153 -8.30 9.95 -7.62
N LEU A 154 -7.47 8.95 -7.87
CA LEU A 154 -7.88 7.69 -8.42
C LEU A 154 -7.33 6.57 -7.53
N SER A 155 -8.19 5.66 -7.08
CA SER A 155 -7.79 4.49 -6.31
C SER A 155 -8.45 3.24 -6.86
N VAL A 156 -7.65 2.22 -7.09
CA VAL A 156 -8.08 0.95 -7.65
C VAL A 156 -7.57 -0.22 -6.82
N LEU A 157 -8.35 -1.30 -6.79
CA LEU A 157 -7.96 -2.61 -6.30
C LEU A 157 -7.61 -3.50 -7.49
N GLN A 158 -6.47 -4.17 -7.40
CA GLN A 158 -5.95 -5.10 -8.38
C GLN A 158 -5.61 -6.42 -7.71
N GLY A 159 -5.49 -7.46 -8.52
CA GLY A 159 -4.96 -8.74 -8.08
C GLY A 159 -4.21 -9.44 -9.21
N VAL A 160 -3.35 -10.37 -8.83
CA VAL A 160 -2.62 -11.24 -9.74
C VAL A 160 -2.49 -12.63 -9.14
N ARG A 161 -2.69 -13.66 -9.95
CA ARG A 161 -2.28 -15.03 -9.62
C ARG A 161 -0.79 -15.17 -9.89
N LEU A 162 -0.03 -15.45 -8.85
CA LEU A 162 1.41 -15.65 -8.92
C LEU A 162 1.72 -16.96 -9.65
N GLN A 163 2.77 -16.94 -10.46
CA GLN A 163 3.31 -18.17 -11.03
C GLN A 163 4.03 -18.94 -9.92
N PRO A 164 3.80 -20.26 -9.79
CA PRO A 164 4.55 -21.05 -8.83
C PRO A 164 6.05 -20.98 -9.16
N PRO A 165 6.93 -20.89 -8.15
CA PRO A 165 8.37 -20.90 -8.41
C PRO A 165 8.81 -22.29 -8.91
N GLY A 166 9.24 -22.38 -10.17
CA GLY A 166 9.85 -23.56 -10.81
C GLY A 166 8.88 -24.51 -11.56
N ASP A 167 9.42 -25.58 -12.16
CA ASP A 167 8.68 -26.59 -12.96
C ASP A 167 7.75 -27.50 -12.14
N SER A 168 7.76 -27.39 -10.81
CA SER A 168 6.87 -28.14 -9.90
C SER A 168 5.49 -27.48 -9.75
N ALA A 169 4.87 -27.16 -10.89
CA ALA A 169 3.52 -26.60 -10.97
C ALA A 169 2.42 -27.57 -10.50
N ARG A 170 2.74 -28.86 -10.25
CA ARG A 170 1.76 -29.92 -9.99
C ARG A 170 1.24 -30.02 -8.55
N GLU A 171 1.88 -29.40 -7.55
CA GLU A 171 1.52 -29.66 -6.13
C GLU A 171 1.35 -28.43 -5.23
N LYS A 172 1.66 -27.22 -5.69
CA LYS A 172 1.53 -26.02 -4.84
C LYS A 172 0.19 -25.34 -5.03
N LYS A 173 -0.50 -25.08 -3.91
CA LYS A 173 -1.73 -24.28 -3.84
C LYS A 173 -1.53 -22.95 -4.59
N PRO A 174 -2.50 -22.50 -5.41
CA PRO A 174 -2.44 -21.20 -6.07
C PRO A 174 -2.16 -20.09 -5.07
N GLN A 175 -1.25 -19.19 -5.42
CA GLN A 175 -0.93 -18.01 -4.63
C GLN A 175 -1.41 -16.76 -5.36
N TYR A 176 -1.99 -15.83 -4.61
CA TYR A 176 -2.50 -14.58 -5.14
C TYR A 176 -1.90 -13.41 -4.37
N LEU A 177 -1.59 -12.35 -5.11
CA LEU A 177 -1.17 -11.06 -4.57
C LEU A 177 -2.24 -10.04 -4.95
N PHE A 178 -2.74 -9.33 -3.95
CA PHE A 178 -3.67 -8.22 -4.11
C PHE A 178 -2.92 -6.93 -3.82
N SER A 179 -3.26 -5.88 -4.56
CA SER A 179 -2.69 -4.56 -4.36
C SER A 179 -3.74 -3.49 -4.56
N THR A 180 -3.63 -2.41 -3.82
CA THR A 180 -4.33 -1.16 -4.19
C THR A 180 -3.31 -0.20 -4.75
N THR A 181 -3.62 0.48 -5.84
CA THR A 181 -2.82 1.59 -6.37
C THR A 181 -3.65 2.85 -6.33
N THR A 182 -3.11 3.88 -5.70
CA THR A 182 -3.77 5.16 -5.52
C THR A 182 -2.91 6.28 -6.07
N LEU A 183 -3.41 6.98 -7.07
CA LEU A 183 -2.85 8.22 -7.59
C LEU A 183 -3.57 9.40 -6.92
N LEU A 184 -2.80 10.30 -6.33
CA LEU A 184 -3.31 11.53 -5.70
C LEU A 184 -2.60 12.75 -6.26
N LEU A 185 -3.36 13.81 -6.52
CA LEU A 185 -2.84 15.16 -6.66
C LEU A 185 -2.96 15.89 -5.33
N LEU A 186 -1.83 16.11 -4.66
CA LEU A 186 -1.74 16.81 -3.38
C LEU A 186 -1.03 18.14 -3.57
N ARG A 187 -1.75 19.26 -3.45
CA ARG A 187 -1.19 20.62 -3.61
C ARG A 187 -0.36 20.78 -4.91
N GLY A 188 -0.86 20.20 -6.00
CA GLY A 188 -0.20 20.18 -7.31
C GLY A 188 0.91 19.14 -7.48
N LYS A 189 1.23 18.33 -6.46
CA LYS A 189 2.22 17.25 -6.53
C LYS A 189 1.55 15.90 -6.70
N VAL A 190 2.11 15.06 -7.57
CA VAL A 190 1.62 13.69 -7.77
C VAL A 190 2.23 12.76 -6.74
N LEU A 191 1.39 11.96 -6.10
CA LEU A 191 1.78 10.88 -5.21
C LEU A 191 1.11 9.58 -5.65
N THR A 192 1.89 8.52 -5.75
CA THR A 192 1.40 7.16 -5.94
C THR A 192 1.58 6.39 -4.65
N LEU A 193 0.49 5.86 -4.09
CA LEU A 193 0.50 4.97 -2.94
C LEU A 193 0.07 3.58 -3.38
N SER A 194 0.89 2.59 -3.04
CA SER A 194 0.57 1.19 -3.25
C SER A 194 0.63 0.44 -1.92
N VAL A 195 -0.40 -0.35 -1.66
CA VAL A 195 -0.46 -1.30 -0.53
C VAL A 195 -0.56 -2.67 -1.16
N TYR A 196 0.11 -3.67 -0.59
CA TYR A 196 0.16 -5.05 -1.08
C TYR A 196 -0.21 -6.04 0.02
N THR A 197 -0.90 -7.11 -0.34
CA THR A 197 -1.14 -8.26 0.54
C THR A 197 -1.20 -9.57 -0.25
N GLY A 198 -0.54 -10.61 0.25
CA GLY A 198 -0.83 -11.98 -0.12
C GLY A 198 -2.24 -12.37 0.37
N HIS A 199 -2.84 -13.37 -0.28
CA HIS A 199 -4.20 -13.81 0.00
C HIS A 199 -4.25 -15.18 0.69
N ASP A 200 -4.68 -15.16 1.96
CA ASP A 200 -5.07 -16.37 2.70
C ASP A 200 -6.60 -16.45 2.87
N GLY A 201 -7.30 -15.31 2.74
CA GLY A 201 -8.75 -15.26 2.80
C GLY A 201 -9.33 -13.86 2.57
N PRO A 202 -10.67 -13.71 2.65
CA PRO A 202 -11.36 -12.45 2.35
C PRO A 202 -10.95 -11.30 3.27
N ALA A 203 -10.51 -11.59 4.49
CA ALA A 203 -10.03 -10.59 5.44
C ALA A 203 -8.81 -9.79 4.92
N ASP A 204 -7.99 -10.38 4.04
CA ASP A 204 -6.86 -9.67 3.43
C ASP A 204 -7.33 -8.56 2.47
N ILE A 205 -8.41 -8.81 1.74
CA ILE A 205 -9.01 -7.84 0.82
C ILE A 205 -9.69 -6.71 1.60
N GLU A 206 -10.38 -7.04 2.69
CA GLU A 206 -10.95 -6.01 3.57
C GLU A 206 -9.87 -5.19 4.28
N TRP A 207 -8.78 -5.84 4.70
CA TRP A 207 -7.64 -5.15 5.31
C TRP A 207 -7.01 -4.13 4.35
N ILE A 208 -6.71 -4.54 3.11
CA ILE A 208 -6.06 -3.65 2.15
C ILE A 208 -6.97 -2.47 1.76
N ARG A 209 -8.27 -2.73 1.58
CA ARG A 209 -9.27 -1.68 1.34
C ARG A 209 -9.33 -0.71 2.52
N GLY A 210 -9.38 -1.23 3.74
CA GLY A 210 -9.47 -0.43 4.96
C GLY A 210 -8.25 0.47 5.16
N VAL A 211 -7.03 -0.04 4.96
CA VAL A 211 -5.80 0.77 5.04
C VAL A 211 -5.84 1.89 3.99
N THR A 212 -6.12 1.55 2.74
CA THR A 212 -6.10 2.50 1.62
C THR A 212 -7.15 3.60 1.78
N LEU A 213 -8.39 3.25 2.15
CA LEU A 213 -9.45 4.24 2.37
C LEU A 213 -9.14 5.17 3.55
N ARG A 214 -8.54 4.66 4.64
CA ARG A 214 -8.10 5.52 5.75
C ARG A 214 -7.04 6.52 5.33
N TRP A 215 -6.03 6.10 4.58
CA TRP A 215 -5.01 7.01 4.05
C TRP A 215 -5.59 8.04 3.09
N LEU A 216 -6.50 7.62 2.20
CA LEU A 216 -7.21 8.53 1.30
C LEU A 216 -7.95 9.62 2.06
N ASP A 217 -8.71 9.25 3.08
CA ASP A 217 -9.47 10.20 3.89
C ASP A 217 -8.56 11.15 4.69
N GLN A 218 -7.37 10.71 5.09
CA GLN A 218 -6.36 11.57 5.73
C GLN A 218 -5.76 12.56 4.73
N LEU A 219 -5.30 12.08 3.58
CA LEU A 219 -4.59 12.88 2.59
C LEU A 219 -5.51 13.88 1.87
N GLN A 220 -6.76 13.52 1.59
CA GLN A 220 -7.70 14.44 0.96
C GLN A 220 -8.04 15.64 1.87
N ARG A 221 -7.93 15.51 3.20
CA ARG A 221 -8.08 16.66 4.11
C ARG A 221 -7.00 17.70 3.90
N LEU A 222 -5.78 17.29 3.52
CA LEU A 222 -4.66 18.21 3.25
C LEU A 222 -4.87 19.08 2.00
N ASN A 223 -5.74 18.64 1.07
CA ASN A 223 -6.15 19.46 -0.07
C ASN A 223 -7.25 20.48 0.28
N ARG A 224 -8.00 20.25 1.37
CA ARG A 224 -9.09 21.16 1.80
C ARG A 224 -8.58 22.29 2.71
N ASN A 225 -7.46 22.07 3.39
CA ASN A 225 -6.81 23.03 4.28
C ASN A 225 -5.48 23.49 3.65
N PRO A 226 -5.49 24.50 2.75
CA PRO A 226 -4.27 25.03 2.12
C PRO A 226 -3.32 25.66 3.15
#